data_AF-A0A7R9GVI2-F1
#
_entry.id   AF-A0A7R9GVI2-F1
#
_cell.length_a   1.000
_cell.length_b   1.000
_cell.length_c   1.000
_cell.angle_alpha   90.00
_cell.angle_beta   90.00
_cell.angle_gamma   90.00
#
_symmetry.space_group_name_H-M   'P 1'
#
loop_
_entity.id
_entity.type
_entity.pdbx_description
1 polymer ?
#
loop_
_entity_poly.entity_id
_entity_poly.type
_entity_poly.pdbx_seq_one_letter_code
_entity_poly.pdbx_strand_id
1 'polypeptide(L)'
;MDGMRGWWQVVAVVVVTLCWGRGPRFADGFSCVCSLSECEELSEEDCPGEETVWDPCGCCRVCARVENEPCGGPYGFHGSCARGLECVVAAPATGKAVQDANSEGVCTRESK
;
A
#
# COMPACT_ATOMS: atom_id res chain seq x y z
N MET A 1 -19.84 -47.89 -28.64
CA MET A 1 -18.64 -47.30 -28.01
C MET A 1 -19.02 -45.90 -27.54
N ASP A 2 -19.89 -45.84 -26.52
CA ASP A 2 -20.61 -44.61 -26.17
C ASP A 2 -20.29 -44.14 -24.74
N GLY A 3 -19.63 -44.99 -23.95
CA GLY A 3 -19.21 -44.67 -22.57
C GLY A 3 -18.01 -43.73 -22.45
N MET A 4 -17.16 -43.63 -23.48
CA MET A 4 -15.95 -42.77 -23.43
C MET A 4 -16.27 -41.29 -23.66
N ARG A 5 -17.37 -41.00 -24.36
CA ARG A 5 -17.80 -39.64 -24.74
C ARG A 5 -18.44 -38.90 -23.57
N GLY A 6 -19.23 -39.62 -22.76
CA GLY A 6 -19.81 -39.08 -21.51
C GLY A 6 -18.75 -38.83 -20.43
N TRP A 7 -17.74 -39.70 -20.31
CA TRP A 7 -16.64 -39.50 -19.36
C TRP A 7 -15.84 -38.23 -19.64
N TRP A 8 -15.58 -37.90 -20.91
CA TRP A 8 -14.93 -36.64 -21.29
C TRP A 8 -15.77 -35.41 -20.95
N GLN A 9 -17.09 -35.48 -21.09
CA GLN A 9 -17.99 -34.38 -20.70
C GLN A 9 -18.01 -34.19 -19.19
N VAL A 10 -18.04 -35.28 -18.42
CA VAL A 10 -18.00 -35.20 -16.94
C VAL A 10 -16.66 -34.64 -16.46
N VAL A 11 -15.54 -35.08 -17.03
CA VAL A 11 -14.21 -34.55 -16.71
C VAL A 11 -14.11 -33.07 -17.07
N ALA A 12 -14.61 -32.64 -18.23
CA ALA A 12 -14.62 -31.24 -18.63
C ALA A 12 -15.46 -30.37 -17.68
N VAL A 13 -16.66 -30.82 -17.29
CA VAL A 13 -17.53 -30.10 -16.35
C VAL A 13 -16.91 -30.01 -14.95
N VAL A 14 -16.28 -31.08 -14.46
CA VAL A 14 -15.57 -31.08 -13.17
C VAL A 14 -14.36 -30.14 -13.21
N VAL A 15 -13.58 -30.11 -14.29
CA VAL A 15 -12.44 -29.20 -14.43
C VAL A 15 -12.91 -27.74 -14.51
N VAL A 16 -13.96 -27.45 -15.29
CA VAL A 16 -14.51 -26.08 -15.42
C VAL A 16 -15.05 -25.59 -14.07
N THR A 17 -15.79 -26.41 -13.34
CA THR A 17 -16.30 -26.05 -12.00
C THR A 17 -15.19 -25.90 -10.96
N LEU A 18 -14.13 -26.71 -11.00
CA LEU A 18 -12.98 -26.56 -10.11
C LEU A 18 -12.12 -25.33 -10.43
N CYS A 19 -12.02 -24.93 -11.70
CA CYS A 19 -11.28 -23.75 -12.13
C CYS A 19 -12.07 -22.44 -11.97
N TRP A 20 -13.40 -22.48 -11.99
CA TRP A 20 -14.25 -21.29 -11.84
C TRP A 20 -14.86 -21.14 -10.44
N GLY A 21 -14.93 -22.22 -9.65
CA GLY A 21 -15.52 -22.23 -8.30
C GLY A 21 -14.62 -21.70 -7.18
N ARG A 22 -13.40 -21.28 -7.50
CA ARG A 22 -12.46 -20.71 -6.54
C ARG A 22 -12.39 -19.21 -6.84
N GLY A 23 -13.36 -18.48 -6.28
CA GLY A 23 -13.44 -17.02 -6.35
C GLY A 23 -12.13 -16.35 -5.94
N PRO A 24 -11.99 -15.03 -6.20
CA PRO A 24 -10.78 -14.30 -5.86
C PRO A 24 -10.43 -14.56 -4.39
N ARG A 25 -9.19 -14.99 -4.13
CA ARG A 25 -8.63 -14.93 -2.79
C ARG A 25 -8.60 -13.45 -2.43
N PHE A 26 -9.53 -12.99 -1.61
CA PHE A 26 -9.41 -11.72 -0.93
C PHE A 26 -8.15 -11.85 -0.06
N ALA A 27 -7.09 -11.18 -0.46
CA ALA A 27 -5.96 -10.97 0.41
C ALA A 27 -6.43 -9.95 1.45
N ASP A 28 -6.80 -10.41 2.64
CA ASP A 28 -7.00 -9.54 3.79
C ASP A 28 -5.69 -8.80 4.07
N GLY A 29 -5.69 -7.50 3.83
CA GLY A 29 -4.59 -6.61 4.20
C GLY A 29 -4.49 -6.45 5.72
N PHE A 30 -3.37 -5.89 6.19
CA PHE A 30 -3.20 -5.53 7.59
C PHE A 30 -4.30 -4.51 7.99
N SER A 31 -5.17 -4.87 8.94
CA SER A 31 -6.23 -3.98 9.42
C SER A 31 -5.68 -3.01 10.46
N CYS A 32 -5.90 -1.71 10.27
CA CYS A 32 -5.57 -0.69 11.25
C CYS A 32 -6.50 -0.76 12.46
N VAL A 33 -5.96 -0.51 13.66
CA VAL A 33 -6.73 -0.24 14.88
C VAL A 33 -6.53 1.22 15.22
N CYS A 34 -7.62 1.98 15.34
CA CYS A 34 -7.57 3.41 15.65
C CYS A 34 -8.15 3.68 17.04
N SER A 35 -7.34 4.28 17.91
CA SER A 35 -7.76 4.76 19.22
C SER A 35 -7.33 6.21 19.37
N LEU A 36 -8.27 7.15 19.21
CA LEU A 36 -7.99 8.59 19.25
C LEU A 36 -7.41 9.06 20.59
N SER A 37 -7.64 8.31 21.67
CA SER A 37 -7.08 8.61 22.99
C SER A 37 -5.57 8.39 23.08
N GLU A 38 -4.97 7.67 22.13
CA GLU A 38 -3.53 7.41 22.08
C GLU A 38 -2.81 8.32 21.08
N CYS A 39 -3.54 9.18 20.36
CA CYS A 39 -2.93 10.17 19.49
C CYS A 39 -2.28 11.27 20.32
N GLU A 40 -1.09 11.70 19.91
CA GLU A 40 -0.44 12.87 20.48
C GLU A 40 -1.14 14.15 20.01
N GLU A 41 -1.35 15.09 20.93
CA GLU A 41 -1.89 16.41 20.62
C GLU A 41 -0.78 17.27 20.00
N LEU A 42 -0.73 17.29 18.67
CA LEU A 42 0.25 18.07 17.90
C LEU A 42 -0.41 19.29 17.27
N SER A 43 0.24 20.44 17.40
CA SER A 43 -0.09 21.63 16.62
C SER A 43 0.87 21.77 15.43
N GLU A 44 0.46 22.50 14.39
CA GLU A 44 1.28 22.64 13.17
C GLU A 44 2.63 23.31 13.45
N GLU A 45 2.67 24.25 14.40
CA GLU A 45 3.85 24.98 14.85
C GLU A 45 4.90 24.12 15.58
N ASP A 46 4.51 22.96 16.10
CA ASP A 46 5.43 22.01 16.76
C ASP A 46 6.20 21.14 15.75
N CYS A 47 5.75 21.11 14.50
CA CYS A 47 6.29 20.21 13.48
C CYS A 47 7.34 20.88 12.58
N PRO A 48 8.39 20.13 12.18
CA PRO A 48 9.33 20.62 11.17
C PRO A 48 8.57 20.87 9.86
N GLY A 49 8.70 22.09 9.31
CA GLY A 49 7.94 22.52 8.13
C GLY A 49 6.55 23.08 8.43
N GLU A 50 6.19 23.25 9.72
CA GLU A 50 4.95 23.87 10.18
C GLU A 50 3.69 23.19 9.61
N GLU A 51 3.72 21.86 9.40
CA GLU A 51 2.65 21.10 8.77
C GLU A 51 2.43 19.71 9.40
N THR A 52 1.16 19.31 9.50
CA THR A 52 0.75 17.97 9.96
C THR A 52 0.01 17.19 8.87
N VAL A 53 0.33 15.90 8.76
CA VAL A 53 -0.30 14.93 7.86
C VAL A 53 -1.01 13.85 8.68
N TRP A 54 -1.86 13.07 8.02
CA TRP A 54 -2.44 11.88 8.63
C TRP A 54 -1.46 10.72 8.58
N ASP A 55 -1.46 9.90 9.63
CA ASP A 55 -0.75 8.63 9.61
C ASP A 55 -1.33 7.70 8.50
N PRO A 56 -0.62 6.62 8.11
CA PRO A 56 -1.05 5.74 7.01
C PRO A 56 -2.42 5.08 7.22
N CYS A 57 -2.86 4.95 8.47
CA CYS A 57 -4.19 4.46 8.83
C CYS A 57 -5.26 5.56 8.88
N GLY A 58 -4.89 6.84 8.77
CA GLY A 58 -5.82 7.97 8.79
C GLY A 58 -6.45 8.25 10.16
N CYS A 59 -5.77 7.90 11.26
CA CYS A 59 -6.27 7.97 12.62
C CYS A 59 -5.76 9.20 13.39
N CYS A 60 -4.44 9.42 13.41
CA CYS A 60 -3.76 10.47 14.15
C CYS A 60 -3.11 11.48 13.21
N ARG A 61 -2.99 12.72 13.68
CA ARG A 61 -2.12 13.72 13.06
C ARG A 61 -0.68 13.45 13.47
N VAL A 62 0.23 13.50 12.52
CA VAL A 62 1.67 13.35 12.70
C VAL A 62 2.40 14.42 11.90
N CYS A 63 3.63 14.75 12.27
CA CYS A 63 4.41 15.73 11.52
C CYS A 63 4.70 15.24 10.09
N ALA A 64 4.56 16.16 9.15
CA ALA A 64 4.94 15.93 7.76
C ALA A 64 6.47 15.74 7.64
N ARG A 65 6.91 14.93 6.66
CA ARG A 65 8.33 14.77 6.36
C ARG A 65 8.85 15.94 5.53
N VAL A 66 9.99 16.49 5.92
CA VAL A 66 10.64 17.61 5.23
C VAL A 66 11.58 17.13 4.12
N GLU A 67 12.14 18.07 3.37
CA GLU A 67 13.04 17.78 2.25
C GLU A 67 14.22 16.91 2.69
N ASN A 68 14.52 15.87 1.91
CA ASN A 68 15.57 14.89 2.16
C ASN A 68 15.30 13.90 3.32
N GLU A 69 14.08 13.87 3.88
CA GLU A 69 13.68 12.82 4.82
C GLU A 69 13.11 11.58 4.11
N PRO A 70 13.23 10.39 4.73
CA PRO A 70 12.64 9.17 4.21
C PRO A 70 11.10 9.21 4.28
N CYS A 71 10.45 8.64 3.26
CA CYS A 71 9.00 8.59 3.14
C CYS A 71 8.53 7.25 2.55
N GLY A 72 7.24 6.94 2.70
CA GLY A 72 6.65 5.70 2.18
C GLY A 72 7.05 4.45 2.96
N GLY A 73 7.69 3.48 2.28
CA GLY A 73 8.04 2.16 2.79
C GLY A 73 6.83 1.26 3.05
N PRO A 74 7.02 0.05 3.62
CA PRO A 74 5.95 -0.92 3.82
C PRO A 74 4.79 -0.31 4.60
N TYR A 75 3.59 -0.37 4.02
CA TYR A 75 2.36 0.19 4.61
C TYR A 75 2.42 1.70 4.92
N GLY A 76 3.38 2.45 4.36
CA GLY A 76 3.54 3.88 4.60
C GLY A 76 4.19 4.24 5.95
N PHE A 77 4.82 3.29 6.65
CA PHE A 77 5.38 3.53 7.99
C PHE A 77 6.46 4.64 8.06
N HIS A 78 7.11 4.99 6.96
CA HIS A 78 8.08 6.09 6.96
C HIS A 78 7.41 7.46 6.93
N GLY A 79 6.10 7.52 6.70
CA GLY A 79 5.29 8.75 6.72
C GLY A 79 5.14 9.41 5.36
N SER A 80 4.42 10.53 5.37
CA SER A 80 4.07 11.31 4.18
C SER A 80 4.84 12.63 4.15
N CYS A 81 5.22 13.07 2.95
CA CYS A 81 5.92 14.34 2.75
C CYS A 81 5.02 15.55 2.97
N ALA A 82 5.64 16.67 3.34
CA ALA A 82 4.98 17.97 3.43
C ALA A 82 4.51 18.47 2.06
N ARG A 83 3.59 19.43 2.05
CA ARG A 83 3.05 20.03 0.84
C ARG A 83 4.14 20.61 -0.06
N GLY A 84 4.06 20.27 -1.35
CA GLY A 84 5.05 20.69 -2.36
C GLY A 84 6.30 19.80 -2.42
N LEU A 85 6.33 18.72 -1.63
CA LEU A 85 7.31 17.65 -1.74
C LEU A 85 6.64 16.37 -2.27
N GLU A 86 7.38 15.63 -3.09
CA GLU A 86 6.96 14.33 -3.61
C GLU A 86 7.86 13.23 -3.03
N CYS A 87 7.24 12.10 -2.67
CA CYS A 87 7.97 10.93 -2.18
C CYS A 87 8.56 10.15 -3.36
N VAL A 88 9.84 10.38 -3.64
CA VAL A 88 10.52 9.77 -4.80
C VAL A 88 11.21 8.49 -4.36
N VAL A 89 10.76 7.37 -4.92
CA VAL A 89 11.37 6.05 -4.74
C VAL A 89 12.44 5.84 -5.80
N ALA A 90 13.66 5.49 -5.38
CA ALA A 90 14.72 5.13 -6.32
C ALA A 90 14.35 3.84 -7.05
N ALA A 91 14.39 3.86 -8.39
CA ALA A 91 14.14 2.66 -9.19
C ALA A 91 15.11 1.54 -8.75
N PRO A 92 14.61 0.32 -8.46
CA PRO A 92 15.47 -0.77 -8.05
C PRO A 92 16.45 -1.07 -9.18
N ALA A 93 17.73 -1.22 -8.84
CA ALA A 93 18.83 -1.55 -9.76
C ALA A 93 18.59 -2.83 -10.60
N THR A 94 17.55 -3.60 -10.29
CA THR A 94 17.23 -4.90 -10.89
C THR A 94 16.14 -4.86 -11.96
N GLY A 95 15.63 -3.68 -12.34
CA GLY A 95 14.67 -3.54 -13.46
C GLY A 95 13.32 -4.23 -13.23
N LYS A 96 13.01 -4.60 -11.99
CA LYS A 96 11.68 -5.08 -11.60
C LYS A 96 10.78 -3.90 -11.27
N ALA A 97 9.50 -4.02 -11.60
CA ALA A 97 8.48 -3.06 -11.19
C ALA A 97 8.53 -2.91 -9.65
N VAL A 98 8.67 -1.66 -9.20
CA VAL A 98 8.48 -1.26 -7.80
C VAL A 98 7.10 -1.79 -7.40
N GLN A 99 7.03 -2.60 -6.34
CA GLN A 99 5.74 -2.88 -5.72
C GLN A 99 5.47 -1.70 -4.80
N ASP A 100 4.84 -0.67 -5.37
CA ASP A 100 4.80 0.73 -4.91
C ASP A 100 4.35 0.94 -3.45
N ALA A 101 3.78 -0.06 -2.78
CA ALA A 101 3.33 0.02 -1.39
C ALA A 101 4.42 -0.29 -0.34
N ASN A 102 5.56 -0.87 -0.74
CA ASN A 102 6.63 -1.26 0.20
C ASN A 102 7.95 -0.50 0.00
N SER A 103 7.99 0.44 -0.94
CA SER A 103 9.25 1.07 -1.31
C SER A 103 9.50 2.34 -0.53
N GLU A 104 10.70 2.41 0.02
CA GLU A 104 11.21 3.57 0.75
C GLU A 104 11.66 4.62 -0.27
N GLY A 105 11.19 5.85 -0.10
CA GLY A 105 11.55 6.99 -0.92
C GLY A 105 12.16 8.11 -0.10
N VAL A 106 12.44 9.23 -0.77
CA VAL A 106 12.91 10.46 -0.15
C VAL A 106 12.03 11.62 -0.60
N CYS A 107 11.65 12.50 0.33
CA CYS A 107 10.90 13.71 0.01
C CYS A 107 11.76 14.69 -0.76
N THR A 108 11.40 14.97 -2.01
CA THR A 108 12.10 15.92 -2.88
C THR A 108 11.15 17.00 -3.36
N ARG A 109 11.65 18.20 -3.68
CA ARG A 109 10.80 19.27 -4.22
C ARG A 109 10.21 18.84 -5.55
N GLU A 110 8.91 19.09 -5.73
CA GLU A 110 8.28 18.97 -7.05
C GLU A 110 9.05 19.83 -8.05
N SER A 111 9.78 19.18 -8.94
CA SER A 111 10.53 19.83 -10.02
C SER A 111 9.57 20.00 -11.19
N LYS A 112 8.81 21.11 -11.18
CA LYS A 112 7.95 21.48 -12.30
C LYS A 112 8.72 22.15 -13.43
#